data_AF-A0A2J6TG89-F1
#
_entry.id   AF-A0A2J6TG89-F1
#
_cell.length_a   1.000
_cell.length_b   1.000
_cell.length_c   1.000
_cell.angle_alpha   90.00
_cell.angle_beta   90.00
_cell.angle_gamma   90.00
#
_symmetry.space_group_name_H-M   'P 1'
#
loop_
_entity.id
_entity.type
_entity.pdbx_description
1 polymer ?
#
loop_
_entity_poly.entity_id
_entity_poly.type
_entity_poly.pdbx_seq_one_letter_code
_entity_poly.pdbx_strand_id
1 'polypeptide(L)' 'FKAYYKKGNIVFPLIRKPPLYLSYLFIGNNLLYRAFRINIQIYNYTFAFILISYKKNTRINFSYRI' A
#
# COMPACT_ATOMS: atom_id res chain seq x y z
N PHE A 1 16.19 -6.05 12.53
CA PHE A 1 14.75 -5.70 12.43
C PHE A 1 13.94 -6.98 12.49
N LYS A 2 13.10 -7.18 13.52
CA LYS A 2 12.23 -8.36 13.64
C LYS A 2 10.86 -7.99 13.09
N ALA A 3 10.56 -8.42 11.87
CA ALA A 3 9.29 -8.11 11.23
C ALA A 3 8.20 -9.05 11.79
N TYR A 4 7.40 -8.53 12.72
CA TYR A 4 6.20 -9.20 13.23
C TYR A 4 5.08 -9.10 12.18
N TYR A 5 5.17 -9.88 11.10
CA TYR A 5 4.05 -10.00 10.18
C TYR A 5 2.94 -10.81 10.85
N LYS A 6 1.94 -10.11 11.40
CA LYS A 6 0.68 -10.74 11.82
C LYS A 6 0.05 -11.30 10.55
N LYS A 7 0.07 -12.63 10.41
CA LYS A 7 -0.55 -13.40 9.32
C LYS A 7 -2.08 -13.34 9.44
N GLY A 8 -2.63 -12.14 9.32
CA GLY A 8 -4.05 -11.88 9.23
C GLY A 8 -4.34 -11.25 7.89
N ASN A 9 -5.47 -11.61 7.29
CA ASN A 9 -6.04 -10.88 6.17
C ASN A 9 -6.39 -9.47 6.66
N ILE A 10 -5.40 -8.58 6.72
CA ILE A 10 -5.62 -7.16 7.01
C ILE A 10 -6.30 -6.61 5.76
N VAL A 11 -7.62 -6.56 5.82
CA VAL A 11 -8.44 -5.88 4.81
C VAL A 11 -8.30 -4.40 5.07
N PHE A 12 -7.53 -3.72 4.20
CA PHE A 12 -7.44 -2.27 4.26
C PHE A 12 -8.75 -1.67 3.74
N PRO A 13 -9.38 -0.75 4.48
CA PRO A 13 -10.52 -0.02 3.97
C PRO A 13 -10.08 0.82 2.76
N LEU A 14 -10.92 0.84 1.72
CA LEU A 14 -10.69 1.66 0.54
C LEU A 14 -10.79 3.15 0.93
N ILE A 15 -9.73 3.92 0.70
CA ILE A 15 -9.69 5.37 1.02
C ILE A 15 -10.68 6.15 0.14
N ARG A 16 -10.86 5.70 -1.12
CA ARG A 16 -11.82 6.25 -2.07
C ARG A 16 -12.57 5.10 -2.74
N LYS A 17 -13.84 5.34 -3.07
CA LYS A 17 -14.60 4.40 -3.90
C LYS A 17 -13.90 4.28 -5.26
N PRO A 18 -13.57 3.06 -5.72
CA PRO A 18 -13.05 2.87 -7.06
C PRO A 18 -14.13 3.25 -8.09
N PRO A 19 -13.72 3.73 -9.27
CA PRO A 19 -14.61 3.83 -10.43
C PRO A 19 -15.39 2.53 -10.67
N LEU A 20 -16.60 2.62 -11.24
CA LEU A 20 -17.47 1.46 -11.50
C LEU A 20 -16.77 0.36 -12.33
N TYR A 21 -15.96 0.74 -13.30
CA TYR A 21 -15.17 -0.21 -14.10
C TYR A 21 -13.96 -0.80 -13.34
N LEU A 22 -13.65 -0.34 -12.12
CA LEU A 22 -12.64 -0.97 -11.27
C LEU A 22 -13.30 -1.72 -10.11
N SER A 23 -14.53 -1.39 -9.73
CA SER A 23 -15.21 -2.03 -8.60
C SER A 23 -15.38 -3.53 -8.79
N TYR A 24 -15.55 -4.02 -10.02
CA TYR A 24 -15.64 -5.46 -10.29
C TYR A 24 -14.35 -6.21 -9.92
N LEU A 25 -13.17 -5.58 -10.04
CA LEU A 25 -11.89 -6.17 -9.66
C LEU A 25 -11.75 -6.34 -8.14
N PHE A 26 -12.45 -5.51 -7.36
CA PHE A 26 -12.42 -5.58 -5.90
C PHE A 26 -13.46 -6.56 -5.34
N ILE A 27 -14.62 -6.69 -5.97
CA ILE A 27 -15.74 -7.51 -5.47
C ILE A 27 -15.70 -8.94 -6.03
N GLY A 28 -15.24 -9.12 -7.26
CA GLY A 28 -15.31 -10.41 -7.92
C GLY A 28 -14.47 -11.49 -7.24
N ASN A 29 -14.93 -12.75 -7.35
CA ASN A 29 -14.33 -13.89 -6.66
C ASN A 29 -13.41 -14.76 -7.55
N ASN A 30 -13.18 -14.36 -8.80
CA ASN A 30 -12.29 -15.07 -9.72
C ASN A 30 -10.82 -14.95 -9.29
N LEU A 31 -10.00 -15.92 -9.70
CA LEU A 31 -8.55 -15.96 -9.44
C LEU A 31 -7.84 -14.67 -9.86
N LEU A 32 -8.18 -14.12 -11.02
CA LEU A 32 -7.61 -12.87 -11.53
C LEU A 32 -7.89 -11.68 -10.60
N TYR A 33 -9.10 -11.61 -10.04
CA TYR A 33 -9.48 -10.53 -9.12
C TYR A 33 -8.78 -10.67 -7.76
N ARG A 34 -8.59 -11.91 -7.29
CA ARG A 34 -7.79 -12.19 -6.10
C ARG A 34 -6.33 -11.78 -6.29
N ALA A 35 -5.73 -12.11 -7.44
CA ALA A 35 -4.37 -11.70 -7.78
C ALA A 35 -4.25 -10.18 -7.87
N PHE A 36 -5.22 -9.50 -8.51
CA PHE A 36 -5.28 -8.04 -8.57
C PHE A 36 -5.30 -7.40 -7.17
N ARG A 37 -6.15 -7.90 -6.26
CA ARG A 37 -6.22 -7.40 -4.87
C ARG A 37 -4.91 -7.56 -4.11
N ILE A 38 -4.22 -8.69 -4.27
CA ILE A 38 -2.92 -8.92 -3.64
C ILE A 38 -1.87 -7.96 -4.21
N ASN A 39 -1.81 -7.82 -5.54
CA ASN A 39 -0.85 -6.95 -6.20
C ASN A 39 -1.03 -5.49 -5.80
N ILE A 40 -2.26 -4.97 -5.85
CA ILE A 40 -2.53 -3.57 -5.46
C ILE A 40 -2.21 -3.33 -3.98
N GLN A 41 -2.43 -4.31 -3.10
CA GLN A 41 -2.05 -4.21 -1.69
C GLN A 41 -0.53 -4.11 -1.51
N ILE A 42 0.24 -4.93 -2.23
CA ILE A 42 1.72 -4.86 -2.20
C ILE A 42 2.21 -3.51 -2.72
N TYR A 43 1.67 -3.03 -3.85
CA TYR A 43 2.02 -1.71 -4.38
C TYR A 43 1.73 -0.59 -3.40
N ASN A 44 0.54 -0.58 -2.78
CA ASN A 44 0.16 0.43 -1.80
C ASN A 44 1.06 0.40 -0.57
N TYR A 45 1.42 -0.80 -0.10
CA TYR A 45 2.34 -0.95 1.04
C TYR A 45 3.73 -0.41 0.72
N THR A 46 4.28 -0.80 -0.43
CA THR A 46 5.58 -0.30 -0.90
C THR A 46 5.57 1.21 -1.10
N PHE A 47 4.52 1.75 -1.71
CA PHE A 47 4.36 3.19 -1.89
C PHE A 47 4.30 3.92 -0.54
N ALA A 48 3.48 3.45 0.40
CA ALA A 48 3.39 4.03 1.74
C ALA A 48 4.73 3.95 2.48
N PHE A 49 5.44 2.83 2.38
CA PHE A 49 6.76 2.64 2.99
C PHE A 49 7.81 3.61 2.41
N ILE A 50 7.86 3.72 1.07
CA ILE A 50 8.74 4.67 0.38
C ILE A 50 8.37 6.11 0.78
N LEU A 51 7.09 6.45 0.80
CA LEU A 51 6.61 7.79 1.17
C LEU A 51 6.98 8.14 2.63
N ILE A 52 6.80 7.21 3.56
CA ILE A 52 7.22 7.40 4.97
C ILE A 52 8.73 7.57 5.06
N SER A 53 9.50 6.76 4.32
CA SER A 53 10.97 6.83 4.29
C SER A 53 11.45 8.15 3.70
N TYR A 54 10.82 8.61 2.61
CA TYR A 54 11.08 9.91 2.00
C TYR A 54 10.72 11.06 2.94
N LYS A 55 9.56 11.01 3.61
CA LYS A 55 9.17 12.01 4.62
C LYS A 55 10.12 12.02 5.82
N LYS A 56 10.65 10.86 6.21
CA LYS A 56 11.67 10.74 7.25
C LYS A 56 12.99 11.38 6.80
N ASN A 57 13.45 11.10 5.57
CA ASN A 57 14.66 11.71 5.02
C ASN A 57 14.53 13.23 4.82
N THR A 58 13.37 13.73 4.42
CA THR A 58 13.12 15.19 4.30
C THR A 58 12.99 15.87 5.67
N ARG A 59 12.53 15.18 6.72
CA ARG A 59 12.63 15.67 8.10
C ARG A 59 14.06 15.65 8.63
N ILE A 60 14.89 14.72 8.15
CA ILE A 60 16.34 14.73 8.33
C ILE A 60 16.97 15.50 7.15
N ASN A 61 16.43 16.67 6.82
CA ASN A 61 17.15 17.59 5.95
C ASN A 61 18.26 18.20 6.80
N PHE A 62 19.47 17.66 6.67
CA PHE A 62 20.69 18.29 7.15
C PHE A 62 20.81 19.64 6.44
N SER A 63 20.29 20.69 7.06
CA SER A 63 20.74 22.06 6.82
C SER A 63 22.19 22.24 7.31
N TYR A 64 23.10 21.34 6.92
CA TYR A 64 24.52 21.65 6.93
C TYR A 64 24.76 22.46 5.67
N ARG A 65 24.71 23.78 5.85
CA ARG A 65 25.41 24.73 5.00
C ARG A 65 26.85 24.23 4.85
N ILE A 66 27.24 23.92 3.61
CA ILE A 66 28.64 24.01 3.17
C ILE A 66 28.92 25.48 2.94
#